data_AF-A0A1E3YEB9-F1
#
_entry.id   AF-A0A1E3YEB9-F1
#
_cell.length_a   1.000
_cell.length_b   1.000
_cell.length_c   1.000
_cell.angle_alpha   90.00
_cell.angle_beta   90.00
_cell.angle_gamma   90.00
#
_symmetry.space_group_name_H-M   'P 1'
#
loop_
_entity.id
_entity.type
_entity.pdbx_description
1 polymer ?
#
loop_
_entity_poly.entity_id
_entity_poly.type
_entity_poly.pdbx_seq_one_letter_code
_entity_poly.pdbx_strand_id
1 'polypeptide(L)'
;MRTTLTLDPDVARLLEEEVHRQRKPFKHVVNDAIRKGLASGAKRTGRPYRVRPHKTTLRPGIDAHAFNRLADELEEEASLLRMRLDR
;
A
#
# COMPACT_ATOMS: atom_id res chain seq x y z
N MET A 1 16.81 25.84 -11.59
CA MET A 1 16.24 27.09 -12.13
C MET A 1 15.75 27.97 -10.99
N ARG A 2 15.88 29.30 -11.11
CA ARG A 2 15.26 30.26 -10.18
C ARG A 2 14.01 30.81 -10.87
N THR A 3 12.88 30.71 -10.19
CA THR A 3 11.58 31.21 -10.67
C THR A 3 10.91 31.94 -9.52
N THR A 4 10.22 33.04 -9.83
CA THR A 4 9.33 33.72 -8.89
C THR A 4 7.91 33.29 -9.21
N LEU A 5 7.18 32.84 -8.19
CA LEU A 5 5.79 32.37 -8.30
C LEU A 5 4.95 33.17 -7.32
N THR A 6 3.79 33.63 -7.75
CA THR A 6 2.76 34.17 -6.85
C THR A 6 1.88 33.02 -6.39
N LEU A 7 1.65 32.91 -5.08
CA LEU A 7 0.81 31.88 -4.47
C LEU A 7 -0.44 32.52 -3.89
N ASP A 8 -1.58 31.85 -4.05
CA ASP A 8 -2.80 32.23 -3.35
C ASP A 8 -2.62 32.05 -1.83
N PRO A 9 -3.28 32.88 -0.99
CA PRO A 9 -3.07 32.85 0.46
C PRO A 9 -3.33 31.48 1.11
N ASP A 10 -4.30 30.73 0.61
CA ASP A 10 -4.62 29.38 1.07
C ASP A 10 -3.53 28.37 0.70
N VAL A 11 -2.99 28.46 -0.52
CA VAL A 11 -1.87 27.61 -0.98
C VAL A 11 -0.61 27.89 -0.17
N ALA A 12 -0.32 29.15 0.14
CA ALA A 12 0.82 29.52 0.97
C ALA A 12 0.71 28.89 2.37
N ARG A 13 -0.47 29.00 3.02
CA ARG A 13 -0.74 28.39 4.33
C ARG A 13 -0.58 26.86 4.29
N LEU A 14 -1.11 26.20 3.27
CA LEU A 14 -0.98 24.75 3.11
C LEU A 14 0.49 24.32 2.99
N LEU A 15 1.31 25.07 2.25
CA LEU A 15 2.73 24.77 2.12
C LEU A 15 3.51 24.98 3.42
N GLU A 16 3.15 25.99 4.23
CA GLU A 16 3.74 26.22 5.55
C GLU A 16 3.42 25.07 6.51
N GLU A 17 2.17 24.65 6.57
CA GLU A 17 1.74 23.49 7.37
C GLU A 17 2.48 22.22 6.97
N GLU A 18 2.65 21.99 5.66
CA GLU A 18 3.40 20.86 5.14
C GLU A 18 4.90 20.90 5.48
N VAL A 19 5.51 22.09 5.47
CA VAL A 19 6.89 22.28 5.92
C VAL A 19 7.04 21.91 7.38
N HIS A 20 6.13 22.38 8.24
CA HIS A 20 6.14 22.03 9.66
C HIS A 20 5.94 20.54 9.89
N ARG A 21 5.00 19.92 9.18
CA ARG A 21 4.71 18.50 9.29
C ARG A 21 5.88 17.61 8.85
N GLN A 22 6.51 17.94 7.73
CA GLN A 22 7.56 17.11 7.14
C GLN A 22 8.96 17.45 7.67
N ARG A 23 9.13 18.60 8.35
CA ARG A 23 10.42 19.15 8.78
C ARG A 23 11.44 19.22 7.64
N LYS A 24 10.97 19.62 6.46
CA LYS A 24 11.79 19.78 5.25
C LYS A 24 11.84 21.24 4.83
N PRO A 25 12.90 21.69 4.15
CA PRO A 25 12.97 23.07 3.67
C PRO A 25 11.83 23.38 2.68
N PHE A 26 11.31 24.62 2.72
CA PHE A 26 10.18 25.08 1.89
C PHE A 26 10.31 24.72 0.41
N LYS A 27 11.50 24.94 -0.18
CA LYS A 27 11.80 24.57 -1.57
C LYS A 27 11.56 23.08 -1.87
N HIS A 28 11.89 22.18 -0.96
CA HIS A 28 11.68 20.75 -1.16
C HIS A 28 10.19 20.42 -1.15
N VAL A 29 9.45 20.97 -0.19
CA VAL A 29 8.01 20.77 -0.07
C VAL A 29 7.27 21.30 -1.31
N VAL A 30 7.60 22.51 -1.77
CA VAL A 30 7.02 23.10 -2.98
C VAL A 30 7.28 22.25 -4.21
N ASN A 31 8.54 21.86 -4.45
CA ASN A 31 8.88 21.05 -5.63
C ASN A 31 8.23 19.68 -5.59
N ASP A 32 8.17 19.03 -4.43
CA ASP A 32 7.54 17.72 -4.27
C ASP A 32 6.02 17.81 -4.46
N ALA A 33 5.38 18.86 -3.96
CA ALA A 33 3.96 19.12 -4.18
C ALA A 33 3.65 19.32 -5.67
N ILE A 34 4.44 20.16 -6.36
CA ILE A 34 4.29 20.39 -7.82
C ILE A 34 4.51 19.09 -8.59
N ARG A 35 5.57 18.32 -8.29
CA ARG A 35 5.83 17.03 -8.94
C ARG A 35 4.66 16.07 -8.75
N LYS A 36 4.12 15.95 -7.54
CA LYS A 36 2.96 15.09 -7.26
C LYS A 36 1.72 15.54 -8.03
N GLY A 37 1.44 16.84 -8.06
CA GLY A 37 0.31 17.43 -8.77
C GLY A 37 0.40 17.33 -10.30
N LEU A 38 1.61 17.39 -10.86
CA LEU A 38 1.84 17.18 -12.29
C LEU A 38 1.88 15.67 -12.65
N ALA A 39 2.35 14.81 -11.73
CA ALA A 39 2.32 13.37 -11.90
C ALA A 39 0.91 12.78 -11.85
N SER A 40 -0.02 13.38 -11.10
CA SER A 40 -1.41 12.92 -11.03
C SER A 40 -2.21 13.15 -12.31
N GLY A 41 -1.72 13.97 -13.25
CA GLY A 41 -2.20 14.02 -14.63
C GLY A 41 -1.97 12.70 -15.38
N ALA A 42 -0.93 11.96 -15.00
CA ALA A 42 -0.78 10.55 -15.27
C ALA A 42 -1.47 9.76 -14.14
N LYS A 43 -2.80 9.86 -14.04
CA LYS A 43 -3.56 8.79 -13.36
C LYS A 43 -3.02 7.49 -13.91
N ARG A 44 -2.38 6.68 -13.07
CA ARG A 44 -2.07 5.30 -13.43
C ARG A 44 -3.44 4.71 -13.74
N THR A 45 -3.77 4.61 -15.02
CA THR A 45 -4.91 3.85 -15.53
C THR A 45 -4.56 2.37 -15.36
N GLY A 46 -4.22 1.98 -14.13
CA GLY A 46 -4.26 0.59 -13.73
C GLY A 46 -5.70 0.18 -13.95
N ARG A 47 -5.90 -0.88 -14.73
CA ARG A 47 -7.22 -1.50 -14.84
C ARG A 47 -7.76 -1.71 -13.42
N PRO A 48 -9.03 -1.37 -13.14
CA PRO A 48 -9.64 -1.67 -11.86
C PRO A 48 -9.35 -3.11 -11.49
N TYR A 49 -8.93 -3.35 -10.25
CA TYR A 49 -8.69 -4.71 -9.78
C TYR A 49 -9.99 -5.51 -9.95
N ARG A 50 -9.92 -6.62 -10.68
CA ARG A 50 -11.04 -7.56 -10.86
C ARG A 50 -10.63 -8.92 -10.35
N VAL A 51 -11.29 -9.37 -9.28
CA VAL A 51 -11.16 -10.74 -8.78
C VAL A 51 -11.79 -11.69 -9.79
N ARG A 52 -11.07 -12.75 -10.17
CA ARG A 52 -11.64 -13.94 -10.83
C ARG A 52 -11.83 -15.01 -9.75
N PRO A 53 -13.03 -15.14 -9.15
CA PRO A 53 -13.23 -16.11 -8.08
C PRO A 53 -13.17 -17.53 -8.64
N HIS A 54 -12.51 -18.43 -7.90
CA HIS A 54 -12.53 -19.85 -8.19
C HIS A 54 -13.77 -20.48 -7.51
N LYS A 55 -14.64 -21.12 -8.30
CA LYS A 55 -15.80 -21.84 -7.75
C LYS A 55 -15.35 -23.18 -7.18
N THR A 56 -15.36 -23.32 -5.86
CA THR A 56 -15.04 -24.57 -5.15
C THR A 56 -15.87 -24.70 -3.89
N THR A 57 -15.95 -25.92 -3.36
CA THR A 57 -16.47 -26.22 -2.02
C THR A 57 -15.32 -26.57 -1.07
N LEU A 58 -15.57 -26.45 0.23
CA LEU A 58 -14.65 -26.96 1.24
C LEU A 58 -14.66 -28.49 1.27
N ARG A 59 -13.53 -29.09 1.65
CA ARG A 59 -13.47 -30.54 1.87
C ARG A 59 -14.30 -30.90 3.11
N PRO A 60 -14.90 -32.11 3.15
CA PRO A 60 -15.56 -32.59 4.37
C PRO A 60 -14.62 -32.51 5.58
N GLY A 61 -15.15 -32.10 6.73
CA GLY A 61 -14.37 -31.94 7.96
C GLY A 61 -13.70 -30.57 8.13
N ILE A 62 -13.68 -29.72 7.10
CA ILE A 62 -13.19 -28.34 7.22
C ILE A 62 -14.33 -27.42 7.65
N ASP A 63 -14.19 -26.82 8.84
CA ASP A 63 -15.09 -25.79 9.34
C ASP A 63 -14.79 -24.43 8.68
N ALA A 64 -15.79 -23.87 7.98
CA ALA A 64 -15.71 -22.59 7.31
C ALA A 64 -15.52 -21.39 8.25
N HIS A 65 -15.77 -21.56 9.56
CA HIS A 65 -15.63 -20.51 10.57
C HIS A 65 -14.34 -20.63 11.38
N ALA A 66 -13.53 -21.67 11.16
CA ALA A 66 -12.34 -21.95 11.96
C ALA A 66 -11.05 -22.04 11.14
N PHE A 67 -10.90 -21.22 10.10
CA PHE A 67 -9.72 -21.25 9.23
C PHE A 67 -8.38 -21.00 9.93
N ASN A 68 -8.37 -20.28 11.07
CA ASN A 68 -7.14 -20.10 11.84
C ASN A 68 -6.62 -21.44 12.38
N ARG A 69 -7.50 -22.33 12.85
CA ARG A 69 -7.10 -23.66 13.32
C ARG A 69 -6.56 -24.53 12.19
N LEU A 70 -7.22 -24.47 11.02
CA LEU A 70 -6.73 -25.17 9.83
C LEU A 70 -5.33 -24.67 9.41
N ALA A 71 -5.07 -23.36 9.56
CA ALA A 71 -3.75 -22.80 9.28
C ALA A 71 -2.69 -23.35 10.26
N ASP A 72 -2.99 -23.38 11.56
CA ASP A 72 -2.10 -23.93 12.59
C ASP A 72 -1.76 -25.41 12.30
N GLU A 73 -2.78 -26.24 12.00
CA GLU A 73 -2.61 -27.65 11.65
C GLU A 73 -1.70 -27.85 10.44
N LEU A 74 -1.88 -27.05 9.39
CA LEU A 74 -1.06 -27.12 8.17
C LEU A 74 0.39 -26.68 8.42
N GLU A 75 0.63 -25.70 9.30
CA GLU A 75 1.98 -25.28 9.68
C GLU A 75 2.71 -26.36 10.47
N GLU A 76 2.02 -27.05 11.39
CA GLU A 76 2.56 -28.19 12.12
C GLU A 76 2.93 -29.33 11.18
N GLU A 77 2.02 -29.72 10.26
CA GLU A 77 2.26 -30.75 9.26
C GLU A 77 3.48 -30.41 8.37
N ALA A 78 3.56 -29.16 7.88
CA ALA A 78 4.68 -28.71 7.05
C ALA A 78 6.02 -28.77 7.82
N SER A 79 6.02 -28.41 9.10
CA SER A 79 7.20 -28.46 9.96
C SER A 79 7.69 -29.89 10.16
N LEU A 80 6.77 -30.82 10.44
CA LEU A 80 7.06 -32.25 10.58
C LEU A 80 7.60 -32.86 9.28
N LEU A 81 7.05 -32.45 8.13
CA LEU A 81 7.48 -32.94 6.82
C LEU A 81 8.89 -32.47 6.48
N ARG A 82 9.22 -31.22 6.80
CA ARG A 82 10.57 -30.67 6.66
C ARG A 82 11.59 -31.40 7.52
N MET A 83 11.28 -31.67 8.80
CA MET A 83 12.15 -32.47 9.68
C MET A 83 12.41 -33.89 9.17
N ARG A 84 11.49 -34.48 8.41
CA ARG A 84 11.66 -35.82 7.82
C ARG A 84 12.53 -35.81 6.56
N LEU A 85 12.55 -34.71 5.81
CA LEU A 85 13.35 -34.55 4.59
C LEU A 85 14.79 -34.13 4.87
N ASP A 86 15.05 -33.48 6.02
CA ASP A 86 16.38 -33.06 6.47
C ASP A 86 17.16 -34.19 7.20
N ARG A 87 16.68 -35.44 7.15
CA ARG A 87 17.37 -36.66 7.61
C ARG A 87 17.85 -37.50 6.43
#